data_AF-A0A354Y036-F1
#
_entry.id   AF-A0A354Y036-F1
#
_cell.length_a   1.000
_cell.length_b   1.000
_cell.length_c   1.000
_cell.angle_alpha   90.00
_cell.angle_beta   90.00
_cell.angle_gamma   90.00
#
_symmetry.space_group_name_H-M   'P 1'
#
loop_
_entity.id
_entity.type
_entity.pdbx_description
1 polymer ?
#
loop_
_entity_poly.entity_id
_entity_poly.type
_entity_poly.pdbx_seq_one_letter_code
_entity_poly.pdbx_strand_id
1 'polypeptide(L)'
;EENRDWGGAFAVYGGMTEALPYHRLFNSPISEASIVGTAIGYAMCGGRVVPEIMYCDFLGRCGDEVFNQLPKWQAMSGNVLKMPVVLRVSVGSKYGAQHSQDWTSLVAHIPGI
;
A
#
# COMPACT_ATOMS: atom_id res chain seq x y z
N GLU A 1 -2.76 6.92 -12.86
CA GLU A 1 -2.48 6.51 -14.25
C GLU A 1 -1.24 5.64 -14.35
N GLU A 2 -0.33 5.69 -13.38
CA GLU A 2 0.97 5.04 -13.54
C GLU A 2 0.97 3.50 -13.51
N ASN A 3 0.28 2.85 -12.57
CA ASN A 3 0.54 1.43 -12.30
C ASN A 3 0.05 0.50 -13.41
N ARG A 4 -1.16 0.71 -13.93
CA ARG A 4 -1.69 -0.10 -15.03
C ARG A 4 -1.12 0.37 -16.37
N ASP A 5 -1.46 1.59 -16.77
CA ASP A 5 -1.25 2.04 -18.15
C ASP A 5 0.22 2.33 -18.48
N TRP A 6 1.04 2.66 -17.47
CA TRP A 6 2.48 2.94 -17.63
C TRP A 6 3.40 1.91 -16.98
N GLY A 7 2.86 0.82 -16.41
CA GLY A 7 3.65 -0.22 -15.74
C GLY A 7 4.25 0.19 -14.40
N GLY A 8 3.80 1.30 -13.82
CA GLY A 8 4.28 1.90 -12.58
C GLY A 8 5.52 2.78 -12.77
N ALA A 9 5.78 3.66 -11.79
CA ALA A 9 6.89 4.63 -11.84
C ALA A 9 8.28 3.98 -12.02
N PHE A 10 8.41 2.69 -11.67
CA PHE A 10 9.63 1.91 -11.77
C PHE A 10 9.49 0.69 -12.71
N ALA A 11 8.47 0.68 -13.58
CA ALA A 11 8.19 -0.39 -14.53
C ALA A 11 7.96 -1.80 -13.90
N VAL A 12 7.67 -1.88 -12.59
CA VAL A 12 7.47 -3.14 -11.86
C VAL A 12 6.28 -3.93 -12.39
N TYR A 13 5.29 -3.25 -12.97
CA TYR A 13 4.06 -3.85 -13.50
C TYR A 13 4.07 -4.00 -15.04
N GLY A 14 5.24 -3.90 -15.68
CA GLY A 14 5.37 -4.10 -17.12
C GLY A 14 4.76 -5.43 -17.58
N GLY A 15 3.88 -5.39 -18.59
CA GLY A 15 3.18 -6.56 -19.13
C GLY A 15 2.01 -7.08 -18.27
N MET A 16 1.74 -6.48 -17.10
CA MET A 16 0.62 -6.92 -16.25
C MET A 16 -0.74 -6.41 -16.71
N THR A 17 -0.78 -5.34 -17.50
CA THR A 17 -2.02 -4.78 -18.05
C THR A 17 -2.71 -5.75 -19.00
N GLU A 18 -1.92 -6.47 -19.79
CA GLU A 18 -2.35 -7.53 -20.69
C GLU A 18 -2.67 -8.83 -19.92
N ALA A 19 -1.92 -9.10 -18.85
CA ALA A 19 -2.07 -10.32 -18.06
C ALA A 19 -3.26 -10.28 -17.08
N LEU A 20 -3.68 -9.09 -16.64
CA LEU A 20 -4.71 -8.94 -15.60
C LEU A 20 -5.91 -8.12 -16.08
N PRO A 21 -7.14 -8.59 -15.79
CA PRO A 21 -8.34 -7.83 -16.10
C PRO A 21 -8.39 -6.54 -15.28
N TYR A 22 -9.09 -5.54 -15.81
CA TYR A 22 -9.15 -4.19 -15.22
C TYR A 22 -9.54 -4.19 -13.73
N HIS A 23 -10.50 -5.03 -13.32
CA HIS A 23 -10.93 -5.11 -11.92
C HIS A 23 -9.90 -5.75 -10.95
N ARG A 24 -8.75 -6.22 -11.45
CA ARG A 24 -7.66 -6.81 -10.65
C ARG A 24 -6.39 -5.97 -10.62
N LEU A 25 -6.18 -5.15 -11.64
CA LEU A 25 -5.11 -4.16 -11.71
C LEU A 25 -5.69 -2.89 -12.30
N PHE A 26 -5.80 -1.84 -11.51
CA PHE A 26 -6.35 -0.57 -11.90
C PHE A 26 -5.59 0.57 -11.22
N ASN A 27 -5.73 1.77 -11.78
CA ASN A 27 -5.15 2.97 -11.22
C ASN A 27 -6.04 3.54 -10.12
N SER A 28 -5.42 4.13 -9.11
CA SER A 28 -6.09 4.96 -8.11
C SER A 28 -5.85 6.46 -8.36
N PRO A 29 -6.67 7.34 -7.77
CA PRO A 29 -6.30 8.74 -7.57
C PRO A 29 -5.05 8.87 -6.68
N ILE A 30 -4.42 10.05 -6.69
CA ILE A 30 -3.32 10.39 -5.77
C ILE A 30 -3.92 10.75 -4.41
N SER A 31 -4.18 9.72 -3.61
CA SER A 31 -4.70 9.85 -2.25
C SER A 31 -4.31 8.62 -1.44
N GLU A 32 -3.16 8.68 -0.78
CA GLU A 32 -2.55 7.55 -0.08
C GLU A 32 -3.48 6.99 1.00
N ALA A 33 -4.08 7.87 1.82
CA ALA A 33 -5.06 7.48 2.84
C ALA A 33 -6.23 6.70 2.22
N SER A 34 -6.79 7.19 1.10
CA SER A 34 -7.89 6.51 0.42
C SER A 34 -7.47 5.17 -0.17
N ILE A 35 -6.25 5.08 -0.74
CA ILE A 35 -5.70 3.84 -1.29
C ILE A 35 -5.59 2.78 -0.18
N VAL A 36 -4.93 3.11 0.93
CA VAL A 36 -4.69 2.16 2.03
C VAL A 36 -5.99 1.86 2.78
N GLY A 37 -6.81 2.87 3.08
CA GLY A 37 -8.10 2.69 3.75
C GLY A 37 -9.07 1.81 2.97
N THR A 38 -9.14 1.98 1.64
CA THR A 38 -9.97 1.11 0.79
C THR A 38 -9.43 -0.31 0.73
N ALA A 39 -8.10 -0.49 0.68
CA ALA A 39 -7.47 -1.81 0.73
C ALA A 39 -7.76 -2.55 2.05
N ILE A 40 -7.70 -1.83 3.18
CA ILE A 40 -8.09 -2.34 4.49
C ILE A 40 -9.56 -2.78 4.48
N GLY A 41 -10.47 -1.92 4.01
CA GLY A 41 -11.89 -2.25 3.92
C GLY A 41 -12.15 -3.48 3.04
N TYR A 42 -11.49 -3.59 1.89
CA TYR A 42 -11.59 -4.75 1.02
C TYR A 42 -11.09 -6.04 1.69
N ALA A 43 -10.00 -5.96 2.47
CA ALA A 43 -9.49 -7.08 3.25
C ALA A 43 -10.46 -7.51 4.37
N MET A 44 -11.09 -6.56 5.05
CA MET A 44 -12.13 -6.84 6.05
C MET A 44 -13.33 -7.56 5.45
N CYS A 45 -13.67 -7.27 4.19
CA CYS A 45 -14.70 -7.99 3.43
C CYS A 45 -14.25 -9.38 2.94
N GLY A 46 -13.07 -9.86 3.33
CA GLY A 46 -12.53 -11.18 2.97
C GLY A 46 -11.67 -11.19 1.70
N GLY A 47 -11.42 -10.02 1.10
CA GLY A 47 -10.56 -9.87 -0.07
C GLY A 47 -9.07 -9.99 0.26
N ARG A 48 -8.23 -10.09 -0.78
CA ARG A 48 -6.75 -10.01 -0.68
C ARG A 48 -6.24 -8.97 -1.65
N VAL A 49 -5.38 -8.07 -1.19
CA VAL A 49 -5.04 -6.87 -1.95
C VAL A 49 -3.59 -6.46 -1.77
N VAL A 50 -3.00 -5.94 -2.84
CA VAL A 50 -1.63 -5.41 -2.89
C VAL A 50 -1.71 -3.94 -3.33
N PRO A 51 -2.04 -3.00 -2.43
CA PRO A 51 -1.94 -1.58 -2.74
C PRO A 51 -0.48 -1.15 -2.85
N GLU A 52 -0.21 -0.15 -3.69
CA GLU A 52 1.11 0.48 -3.80
C GLU A 52 1.03 1.95 -3.41
N ILE A 53 2.03 2.41 -2.66
CA ILE A 53 2.39 3.82 -2.53
C ILE A 53 3.74 4.01 -3.20
N MET A 54 3.83 4.97 -4.12
CA MET A 54 4.97 5.09 -5.03
C MET A 54 6.33 5.14 -4.32
N TYR A 55 6.46 6.02 -3.34
CA TYR A 55 7.66 6.23 -2.52
C TYR A 55 7.31 6.10 -1.03
N CYS A 56 8.25 5.58 -0.23
CA CYS A 56 8.04 5.49 1.22
C CYS A 56 7.90 6.87 1.89
N ASP A 57 8.44 7.93 1.29
CA ASP A 57 8.29 9.32 1.75
C ASP A 57 6.81 9.72 1.85
N PHE A 58 5.92 9.09 1.07
CA PHE A 58 4.49 9.37 1.07
C PHE A 58 3.70 8.54 2.10
N LEU A 59 4.31 7.61 2.82
CA LEU A 59 3.64 6.85 3.90
C LEU A 59 3.03 7.77 4.96
N GLY A 60 3.61 8.96 5.17
CA GLY A 60 3.06 9.95 6.11
C GLY A 60 1.65 10.42 5.76
N ARG A 61 1.25 10.31 4.49
CA ARG A 61 -0.10 10.66 4.02
C ARG A 61 -1.16 9.62 4.36
N CYS A 62 -0.76 8.39 4.68
CA CYS A 62 -1.62 7.28 5.11
C CYS A 62 -1.21 6.71 6.48
N GLY A 63 -0.61 7.53 7.33
CA GLY A 63 -0.05 7.08 8.60
C GLY A 63 -1.08 6.47 9.56
N ASP A 64 -2.30 7.00 9.64
CA ASP A 64 -3.33 6.40 10.49
C ASP A 64 -3.73 5.01 9.97
N GLU A 65 -3.93 4.90 8.67
CA GLU A 65 -4.31 3.66 8.00
C GLU A 65 -3.23 2.58 8.17
N VAL A 66 -1.95 2.96 8.03
CA VAL A 66 -0.82 2.03 8.13
C VAL A 66 -0.47 1.69 9.58
N PHE A 67 -0.48 2.66 10.50
CA PHE A 67 0.02 2.45 11.86
C PHE A 67 -1.06 2.09 12.89
N ASN A 68 -2.31 2.48 12.65
CA ASN A 68 -3.42 2.20 13.56
C ASN A 68 -4.39 1.19 13.00
N GLN A 69 -4.84 1.37 11.76
CA GLN A 69 -5.91 0.53 11.22
C GLN A 69 -5.37 -0.84 10.81
N LEU A 70 -4.54 -0.88 9.77
CA LEU A 70 -4.07 -2.12 9.14
C LEU A 70 -3.55 -3.19 10.13
N PRO A 71 -2.59 -2.89 11.03
CA PRO A 71 -1.97 -3.92 11.87
C PRO A 71 -2.84 -4.38 13.04
N LYS A 72 -3.80 -3.57 13.50
CA LYS A 72 -4.48 -3.80 14.79
C LYS A 72 -5.82 -4.49 14.63
N TRP A 73 -6.51 -4.36 13.50
CA TRP A 73 -7.86 -4.91 13.32
C TRP A 73 -7.95 -6.42 13.58
N GLN A 74 -6.96 -7.20 13.16
CA GLN A 74 -6.95 -8.64 13.41
C GLN A 74 -6.88 -8.97 14.91
N ALA A 75 -6.02 -8.29 15.66
CA ALA A 75 -5.90 -8.50 17.11
C ALA A 75 -7.11 -7.92 17.88
N MET A 76 -7.53 -6.69 17.57
CA MET A 76 -8.66 -6.02 18.23
C MET A 76 -10.00 -6.73 18.02
N SER A 77 -10.17 -7.40 16.87
CA SER A 77 -11.35 -8.23 16.60
C SER A 77 -11.28 -9.62 17.25
N GLY A 78 -10.25 -9.93 18.05
CA GLY A 78 -10.07 -11.26 18.63
C GLY A 78 -9.85 -12.34 17.57
N ASN A 79 -9.12 -12.01 16.49
CA ASN A 79 -8.86 -12.87 15.33
C ASN A 79 -10.07 -13.22 14.45
N VAL A 80 -11.23 -12.57 14.66
CA VAL A 80 -12.42 -12.73 13.80
C VAL A 80 -12.15 -12.16 12.41
N LEU A 81 -11.56 -10.96 12.31
CA LEU A 81 -11.11 -10.42 11.03
C LEU A 81 -9.72 -10.96 10.69
N LYS A 82 -9.48 -11.18 9.39
CA LYS A 82 -8.14 -11.42 8.83
C LYS A 82 -7.73 -10.24 7.97
N MET A 83 -6.45 -9.86 8.04
CA MET A 83 -5.93 -8.68 7.32
C MET A 83 -4.88 -9.07 6.26
N PRO A 84 -5.25 -9.76 5.16
CA PRO A 84 -4.31 -10.14 4.09
C PRO A 84 -4.03 -8.98 3.11
N VAL A 85 -3.36 -7.94 3.61
CA VAL A 85 -2.93 -6.77 2.82
C VAL A 85 -1.41 -6.78 2.70
N VAL A 86 -0.90 -6.58 1.49
CA VAL A 86 0.54 -6.36 1.25
C VAL A 86 0.71 -4.94 0.72
N LEU A 87 1.06 -4.00 1.59
CA LEU A 87 1.37 -2.63 1.17
C LEU A 87 2.77 -2.58 0.60
N ARG A 88 2.89 -2.29 -0.70
CA ARG A 88 4.18 -2.17 -1.36
C ARG A 88 4.60 -0.71 -1.46
N VAL A 89 5.85 -0.41 -1.14
CA VAL A 89 6.46 0.91 -1.29
C VAL A 89 7.85 0.80 -1.90
N SER A 90 8.29 1.85 -2.60
CA SER A 90 9.68 1.95 -3.06
C SER A 90 10.50 2.73 -2.03
N VAL A 91 11.65 2.19 -1.65
CA VAL A 91 12.62 2.82 -0.75
C VAL A 91 13.90 3.04 -1.55
N GLY A 92 14.54 4.20 -1.39
CA GLY A 92 15.80 4.50 -2.05
C GLY A 92 16.06 5.99 -2.14
N SER A 93 17.31 6.36 -2.44
CA SER A 93 17.73 7.76 -2.54
C SER A 93 17.86 8.18 -3.99
N LYS A 94 17.04 9.16 -4.42
CA LYS A 94 17.09 9.62 -5.83
C LYS A 94 16.88 11.13 -6.04
N TYR A 95 15.92 11.77 -5.38
CA TYR A 95 15.50 13.15 -5.72
C TYR A 95 15.50 14.15 -4.55
N GLY A 96 16.45 14.00 -3.62
CA GLY A 96 16.62 14.92 -2.49
C GLY A 96 15.84 14.50 -1.25
N ALA A 97 15.75 15.38 -0.25
CA ALA A 97 15.34 15.01 1.11
C ALA A 97 13.95 14.35 1.25
N GLN A 98 13.02 14.62 0.31
CA GLN A 98 11.65 14.07 0.30
C GLN A 98 11.46 12.93 -0.73
N HIS A 99 12.56 12.36 -1.25
CA HIS A 99 12.59 11.17 -2.13
C HIS A 99 13.84 10.30 -1.82
N SER A 100 14.18 10.26 -0.54
CA SER A 100 15.42 9.64 -0.03
C SER A 100 15.29 9.14 1.41
N GLN A 101 14.11 9.25 2.02
CA GLN A 101 13.92 8.78 3.38
C GLN A 101 13.88 7.24 3.42
N ASP A 102 14.25 6.66 4.56
CA ASP A 102 14.02 5.26 4.87
C ASP A 102 13.16 5.18 6.13
N TRP A 103 11.93 4.70 5.97
CA TRP A 103 10.95 4.60 7.05
C TRP A 103 10.82 3.19 7.62
N THR A 104 11.73 2.28 7.25
CA THR A 104 11.71 0.88 7.70
C THR A 104 11.70 0.79 9.23
N SER A 105 12.50 1.59 9.92
CA SER A 105 12.54 1.60 11.40
C SER A 105 11.21 2.03 12.03
N LEU A 106 10.50 2.99 11.41
CA LEU A 106 9.19 3.43 11.91
C LEU A 106 8.16 2.32 11.75
N VAL A 107 8.09 1.71 10.57
CA VAL A 107 7.16 0.62 10.26
C VAL A 107 7.44 -0.61 11.12
N ALA A 108 8.71 -1.00 11.27
CA ALA A 108 9.12 -2.14 12.10
C ALA A 108 8.84 -1.95 13.60
N HIS A 109 8.63 -0.71 14.05
CA HIS A 109 8.29 -0.42 15.44
C HIS A 109 6.80 -0.59 15.76
N ILE A 110 5.94 -0.78 14.74
CA ILE A 110 4.49 -0.91 14.93
C ILE A 110 4.11 -2.40 15.05
N PRO A 111 3.61 -2.87 16.20
CA PRO A 111 3.18 -4.26 16.35
C PRO A 111 2.00 -4.60 15.44
N GLY A 112 2.08 -5.74 14.76
CA GLY A 112 1.03 -6.27 13.89
C GLY A 112 1.22 -5.96 12.40
N ILE A 113 2.22 -5.13 12.06
CA ILE A 113 2.82 -5.10 10.71
C ILE A 113 3.87 -6.22 10.64
#